data_AF-A0A0Q9MKS7-F1
#
_entry.id   AF-A0A0Q9MKS7-F1
#
_cell.length_a   1.000
_cell.length_b   1.000
_cell.length_c   1.000
_cell.angle_alpha   90.00
_cell.angle_beta   90.00
_cell.angle_gamma   90.00
#
_symmetry.space_group_name_H-M   'P 1'
#
loop_
_entity.id
_entity.type
_entity.pdbx_description
1 polymer ?
#
loop_
_entity_poly.entity_id
_entity_poly.type
_entity_poly.pdbx_seq_one_letter_code
_entity_poly.pdbx_strand_id
1 'polypeptide(L)' 'MVATEREPLTPAQLADLEVAWAELRQAVQESGVTSFHACTRDGSRWQDNPESVRSMADTIRRTQKYTAEDPQDGPAR' A
#
# COMPACT_ATOMS: atom_id res chain seq x y z
N MET A 1 15.94 -18.63 11.61
CA MET A 1 14.74 -17.77 11.61
C MET A 1 14.87 -16.82 12.77
N VAL A 2 15.39 -15.61 12.55
CA VAL A 2 15.35 -14.59 13.60
C VAL A 2 14.02 -13.89 13.43
N ALA A 3 13.06 -14.25 14.26
CA ALA A 3 11.91 -13.40 14.50
C ALA A 3 12.48 -12.13 15.14
N THR A 4 12.62 -11.06 14.37
CA THR A 4 12.90 -9.76 14.95
C THR A 4 11.78 -9.48 15.94
N GLU A 5 12.10 -9.51 17.23
CA GLU A 5 11.30 -8.95 18.30
C GLU A 5 11.16 -7.47 17.97
N ARG A 6 10.13 -7.12 17.20
CA ARG A 6 9.86 -5.75 16.80
C ARG A 6 9.32 -5.03 18.03
N GLU A 7 9.96 -3.93 18.38
CA GLU A 7 9.48 -3.05 19.43
C GLU A 7 7.99 -2.74 19.22
N PRO A 8 7.17 -2.83 20.27
CA PRO A 8 5.77 -2.50 20.17
C PRO A 8 5.63 -1.05 19.69
N LEU A 9 4.77 -0.84 18.70
CA LEU A 9 4.50 0.48 18.15
C LEU A 9 4.09 1.42 19.28
N THR A 10 4.68 2.61 19.31
CA THR A 10 4.26 3.66 20.23
C THR A 10 2.83 4.11 19.90
N PRO A 11 2.08 4.68 20.87
CA PRO A 11 0.73 5.17 20.61
C PRO A 11 0.65 6.19 19.46
N ALA A 12 1.68 7.03 19.30
CA ALA A 12 1.77 7.97 18.19
C ALA A 12 1.91 7.25 16.83
N GLN A 13 2.76 6.22 16.76
CA GLN A 13 2.93 5.41 15.54
C GLN A 13 1.67 4.60 15.21
N LEU A 14 0.93 4.13 16.21
CA LEU A 14 -0.37 3.48 15.99
C LEU A 14 -1.39 4.46 15.40
N ALA A 15 -1.47 5.68 15.91
CA ALA A 15 -2.36 6.70 15.35
C ALA A 15 -1.98 7.05 13.90
N ASP A 16 -0.69 7.23 13.61
CA ASP A 16 -0.19 7.45 12.24
C ASP A 16 -0.52 6.27 11.31
N LEU A 17 -0.42 5.04 11.83
CA LEU A 17 -0.73 3.83 11.10
C LEU A 17 -2.22 3.73 10.78
N GLU A 18 -3.10 4.05 11.73
CA GLU A 18 -4.54 4.09 11.51
C GLU A 18 -4.94 5.10 10.43
N VAL A 19 -4.31 6.28 10.43
CA VAL A 19 -4.49 7.30 9.38
C VAL A 19 -4.04 6.76 8.02
N ALA A 20 -2.85 6.15 7.95
CA ALA A 20 -2.35 5.55 6.71
C ALA A 20 -3.30 4.44 6.19
N TRP A 21 -3.86 3.62 7.09
CA TRP A 21 -4.84 2.59 6.73
C TRP A 21 -6.17 3.16 6.26
N ALA A 22 -6.61 4.31 6.80
CA ALA A 22 -7.78 5.01 6.29
C ALA A 22 -7.56 5.48 4.84
N GLU A 23 -6.41 6.08 4.55
CA GLU A 23 -6.03 6.51 3.19
C GLU A 23 -5.95 5.34 2.21
N LEU A 24 -5.35 4.22 2.63
CA LEU A 24 -5.24 3.01 1.83
C LEU A 24 -6.62 2.43 1.51
N ARG A 25 -7.51 2.32 2.51
CA ARG A 25 -8.88 1.85 2.27
C ARG A 25 -9.63 2.75 1.29
N GLN A 26 -9.50 4.06 1.43
CA GLN A 26 -10.10 4.99 0.48
C GLN A 26 -9.58 4.76 -0.95
N ALA A 27 -8.25 4.65 -1.12
CA ALA A 27 -7.65 4.38 -2.43
C ALA A 27 -8.12 3.05 -3.04
N VAL A 28 -8.26 2.00 -2.22
CA VAL A 28 -8.79 0.69 -2.66
C VAL A 28 -10.24 0.81 -3.13
N GLN A 29 -11.09 1.50 -2.35
CA GLN A 29 -12.50 1.69 -2.69
C GLN A 29 -12.67 2.49 -3.99
N GLU A 30 -11.86 3.52 -4.19
CA GLU A 30 -11.90 4.35 -5.40
C GLU A 30 -11.38 3.58 -6.63
N SER A 31 -10.33 2.78 -6.47
CA SER A 31 -9.68 2.06 -7.59
C SER A 31 -10.39 0.78 -8.04
N GLY A 32 -11.26 0.20 -7.20
CA GLY A 32 -11.88 -1.10 -7.48
C GLY A 32 -10.91 -2.27 -7.35
N VAL A 33 -9.74 -2.09 -6.74
CA VAL A 33 -8.79 -3.16 -6.44
C VAL A 33 -9.43 -4.15 -5.48
N THR A 34 -9.48 -5.44 -5.87
CA THR A 34 -10.10 -6.50 -5.06
C THR A 34 -9.12 -7.16 -4.09
N SER A 35 -7.84 -7.18 -4.43
CA SER A 35 -6.77 -7.74 -3.59
C SER A 35 -5.41 -7.21 -3.99
N PHE A 36 -4.49 -7.13 -3.04
CA PHE A 36 -3.09 -6.83 -3.30
C PHE A 36 -2.21 -7.48 -2.24
N HIS A 37 -1.00 -7.86 -2.63
CA HIS A 37 0.01 -8.42 -1.75
C HIS A 37 1.29 -7.62 -1.91
N ALA A 38 1.89 -7.21 -0.79
CA ALA A 38 3.23 -6.64 -0.78
C ALA A 38 4.15 -7.44 0.15
N CYS A 39 5.43 -7.48 -0.22
CA CYS A 39 6.49 -8.07 0.56
C CYS A 39 7.54 -6.97 0.77
N THR A 40 8.09 -6.86 1.98
CA THR A 40 9.27 -6.01 2.18
C THR A 40 10.53 -6.82 1.92
N ARG A 41 11.61 -6.16 1.50
CA ARG A 41 12.89 -6.81 1.17
C ARG A 41 13.55 -7.48 2.39
N ASP A 42 13.31 -6.91 3.55
CA ASP A 42 13.75 -7.38 4.86
C ASP A 42 12.83 -8.47 5.45
N GLY A 43 11.74 -8.83 4.77
CA GLY A 43 10.80 -9.88 5.21
C GLY A 43 9.84 -9.44 6.33
N SER A 44 9.88 -8.16 6.71
CA SER A 44 8.95 -7.56 7.64
C SER A 44 7.54 -7.43 7.04
N ARG A 45 6.55 -7.28 7.92
CA ARG A 45 5.18 -6.95 7.50
C ARG A 45 5.11 -5.47 7.20
N TRP A 46 4.96 -5.14 5.92
CA TRP A 46 4.76 -3.75 5.45
C TRP A 46 3.54 -3.07 6.11
N GLN A 47 2.55 -3.86 6.52
CA GLN A 47 1.31 -3.43 7.16
C GLN A 47 1.50 -2.77 8.53
N ASP A 48 2.64 -2.99 9.18
CA ASP A 48 2.96 -2.40 10.49
C ASP A 48 3.78 -1.10 10.36
N ASN A 49 4.13 -0.68 9.13
CA ASN A 49 4.89 0.54 8.88
C ASN A 49 3.98 1.58 8.19
N PRO A 50 3.66 2.73 8.83
CA PRO A 50 2.78 3.74 8.26
C PRO A 50 3.27 4.27 6.90
N GLU A 51 4.59 4.42 6.72
CA GLU A 51 5.16 4.87 5.44
C GLU A 51 4.94 3.85 4.31
N SER A 52 5.07 2.56 4.63
CA SER A 52 4.82 1.48 3.68
C SER A 52 3.34 1.42 3.29
N VAL A 53 2.43 1.57 4.26
CA VAL A 53 0.98 1.63 4.01
C VAL A 53 0.60 2.82 3.12
N ARG A 54 1.17 4.01 3.37
CA ARG A 54 0.97 5.19 2.51
C ARG A 54 1.52 4.97 1.10
N SER A 55 2.69 4.34 0.97
CA SER A 55 3.28 4.03 -0.34
C SER A 55 2.39 3.08 -1.17
N MET A 56 1.73 2.12 -0.52
CA MET A 56 0.74 1.25 -1.18
C MET A 56 -0.49 2.04 -1.63
N ALA A 57 -0.99 2.97 -0.81
CA ALA A 57 -2.12 3.82 -1.18
C ALA A 57 -1.80 4.70 -2.41
N ASP A 58 -0.61 5.29 -2.45
CA ASP A 58 -0.13 6.07 -3.61
C ASP A 58 -0.02 5.18 -4.86
N THR A 59 0.57 3.99 -4.73
CA THR A 59 0.68 3.04 -5.85
C THR A 59 -0.68 2.69 -6.45
N ILE A 60 -1.69 2.45 -5.62
CA ILE A 60 -3.06 2.17 -6.06
C ILE A 60 -3.67 3.37 -6.80
N ARG A 61 -3.53 4.58 -6.24
CA ARG A 61 -4.00 5.81 -6.88
C ARG A 61 -3.33 6.06 -8.23
N ARG A 62 -2.01 5.82 -8.35
CA ARG A 62 -1.27 5.95 -9.62
C ARG A 62 -1.73 4.93 -10.64
N THR A 63 -1.96 3.69 -10.23
CA THR A 63 -2.45 2.63 -11.12
C THR A 63 -3.85 2.96 -11.66
N GLN A 64 -4.73 3.47 -10.80
CA GLN A 64 -6.05 3.95 -11.23
C GLN A 64 -5.94 5.09 -12.25
N LYS A 65 -5.09 6.10 -12.00
CA LYS A 65 -4.86 7.20 -12.95
C LYS A 65 -4.35 6.70 -14.29
N TYR A 66 -3.35 5.81 -14.29
CA TYR A 66 -2.83 5.19 -15.51
C TYR A 66 -3.89 4.36 -16.28
N THR A 67 -4.86 3.78 -15.58
CA THR A 67 -5.96 3.04 -16.23
C THR A 67 -7.05 3.97 -16.76
N ALA A 68 -7.28 5.10 -16.09
CA ALA A 68 -8.23 6.12 -16.52
C ALA A 68 -7.69 6.99 -17.68
N GLU A 69 -6.37 7.16 -17.74
CA GLU A 69 -5.63 7.74 -18.85
C GLU A 69 -5.32 6.61 -19.85
N ASP A 70 -6.30 6.29 -20.71
CA ASP A 70 -6.23 5.29 -21.78
C ASP A 70 -4.79 4.94 -22.24
N PRO A 71 -4.30 3.69 -22.03
CA PRO A 71 -3.04 3.28 -22.62
C PRO A 71 -3.25 3.19 -24.14
N GLN A 72 -2.82 4.20 -24.87
CA GLN A 72 -2.74 4.14 -26.34
C GLN A 72 -2.05 2.84 -26.75
N ASP A 73 -2.85 1.96 -27.35
CA ASP A 73 -2.52 0.99 -28.40
C ASP A 73 -1.07 0.46 -28.37
N GLY A 74 -0.84 -0.62 -27.61
CA GLY A 74 0.31 -1.48 -27.86
C GLY A 74 0.07 -2.27 -29.16
N PRO A 75 1.04 -2.38 -30.08
CA PRO A 75 0.77 -2.83 -31.43
C PRO A 75 0.29 -4.28 -31.43
N ALA A 76 -0.84 -4.51 -32.10
CA ALA A 76 -1.32 -5.84 -32.43
C ALA A 76 -0.18 -6.66 -33.06
N ARG A 77 0.16 -7.78 -32.43
CA ARG A 77 1.04 -8.79 -33.01
C ARG A 77 0.24 -10.00 -33.44
#